data_AF-B6AW63-F1
#
_entry.id   AF-B6AW63-F1
#
_cell.length_a   1.000
_cell.length_b   1.000
_cell.length_c   1.000
_cell.angle_alpha   90.00
_cell.angle_beta   90.00
_cell.angle_gamma   90.00
#
_symmetry.space_group_name_H-M   'P 1'
#
loop_
_entity.id
_entity.type
_entity.pdbx_description
1 polymer ?
#
loop_
_entity_poly.entity_id
_entity_poly.type
_entity_poly.pdbx_seq_one_letter_code
_entity_poly.pdbx_strand_id
1 'polypeptide(L)'
;MDGELPAHDIAPGDRIITRDAGMVVLLGVRRKRVTCDAVQIKAGSLGHKRPSEDVVLPCGTKLLIRDWRANAIFGTKQALIAAQDLQDGEYVKILPQREMDVVEFIFDKPHVIYAGGLEVSCQTPL
;
A
#
# COMPACT_ATOMS: atom_id res chain seq x y z
N MET A 1 -19.80 -12.34 -1.22
CA MET A 1 -18.68 -11.40 -1.04
C MET A 1 -17.44 -12.24 -1.06
N ASP A 2 -16.61 -12.09 -2.10
CA ASP A 2 -15.52 -13.02 -2.39
C ASP A 2 -14.25 -12.79 -1.53
N GLY A 3 -14.40 -12.10 -0.39
CA GLY A 3 -13.31 -11.87 0.55
C GLY A 3 -12.17 -11.06 -0.06
N GLU A 4 -10.94 -11.47 0.21
CA GLU A 4 -9.74 -10.90 -0.40
C GLU A 4 -9.56 -11.43 -1.82
N LEU A 5 -9.30 -10.54 -2.78
CA LEU A 5 -9.06 -10.87 -4.17
C LEU A 5 -7.66 -10.40 -4.61
N PRO A 6 -7.00 -11.12 -5.54
CA PRO A 6 -5.79 -10.62 -6.16
C PRO A 6 -6.01 -9.28 -6.85
N ALA A 7 -5.06 -8.35 -6.71
CA ALA A 7 -5.19 -7.00 -7.28
C ALA A 7 -5.37 -7.01 -8.81
N HIS A 8 -4.83 -8.02 -9.51
CA HIS A 8 -4.96 -8.16 -10.96
C HIS A 8 -6.34 -8.61 -11.44
N ASP A 9 -7.19 -9.14 -10.55
CA ASP A 9 -8.54 -9.60 -10.88
C ASP A 9 -9.60 -8.52 -10.64
N ILE A 10 -9.22 -7.43 -9.97
CA ILE A 10 -10.10 -6.29 -9.69
C ILE A 10 -10.31 -5.44 -10.94
N ALA A 11 -11.55 -5.01 -11.16
CA ALA A 11 -12.01 -4.24 -12.31
C ALA A 11 -12.80 -2.98 -11.92
N PRO A 12 -12.89 -1.97 -12.81
CA PRO A 12 -13.78 -0.82 -12.59
C PRO A 12 -15.22 -1.25 -12.36
N GLY A 13 -15.90 -0.61 -11.42
CA GLY A 13 -17.24 -0.98 -10.95
C GLY A 13 -17.25 -1.86 -9.70
N ASP A 14 -16.13 -2.54 -9.39
CA ASP A 14 -16.00 -3.30 -8.14
C ASP A 14 -16.05 -2.39 -6.93
N ARG A 15 -16.50 -2.94 -5.80
CA ARG A 15 -16.52 -2.23 -4.52
C ARG A 15 -15.32 -2.63 -3.68
N ILE A 16 -14.50 -1.64 -3.33
CA ILE A 16 -13.28 -1.82 -2.54
C ILE A 16 -13.52 -1.33 -1.11
N ILE A 17 -13.09 -2.13 -0.13
CA ILE A 17 -13.08 -1.69 1.27
C ILE A 17 -11.96 -0.66 1.44
N THR A 18 -12.36 0.56 1.77
CA THR A 18 -11.47 1.66 2.15
C THR A 18 -11.54 1.91 3.65
N ARG A 19 -10.46 2.42 4.22
CA ARG A 19 -10.38 2.75 5.64
C ARG A 19 -11.19 3.99 6.01
N ASP A 20 -11.22 4.98 5.12
CA ASP A 20 -11.79 6.29 5.42
C ASP A 20 -13.27 6.42 5.05
N ALA A 21 -13.77 5.63 4.10
CA ALA A 21 -15.14 5.75 3.59
C ALA A 21 -15.92 4.42 3.53
N GLY A 22 -15.36 3.31 4.03
CA GLY A 22 -15.99 1.99 3.91
C GLY A 22 -15.96 1.50 2.46
N MET A 23 -17.07 0.96 1.95
CA MET A 23 -17.13 0.42 0.59
C MET A 23 -17.24 1.54 -0.45
N VAL A 24 -16.24 1.66 -1.33
CA VAL A 24 -16.18 2.67 -2.39
C VAL A 24 -16.13 1.97 -3.76
N VAL A 25 -16.87 2.50 -4.73
CA VAL A 25 -16.85 1.98 -6.11
C VAL A 25 -15.57 2.42 -6.80
N LEU A 26 -14.85 1.46 -7.37
CA LEU A 26 -13.65 1.72 -8.15
C LEU A 26 -14.01 2.30 -9.53
N LEU A 27 -13.40 3.42 -9.90
CA LEU A 27 -13.68 4.08 -11.18
C LEU A 27 -12.77 3.60 -12.31
N GLY A 28 -11.56 3.17 -11.98
CA GLY A 28 -10.56 2.80 -12.95
C GLY A 28 -9.47 1.92 -12.36
N VAL A 29 -8.84 1.14 -13.23
CA VAL A 29 -7.67 0.32 -12.92
C VAL A 29 -6.61 0.61 -13.96
N ARG A 30 -5.41 0.98 -13.51
CA ARG A 30 -4.24 1.13 -14.39
C ARG A 30 -3.22 0.06 -14.04
N ARG A 31 -2.82 -0.72 -15.06
CA ARG A 31 -1.84 -1.80 -14.92
C ARG A 31 -0.56 -1.37 -15.62
N LYS A 32 0.58 -1.52 -14.96
CA LYS A 32 1.89 -1.16 -15.52
C LYS A 32 2.89 -2.22 -15.17
N ARG A 33 3.78 -2.50 -16.10
CA ARG A 33 5.03 -3.17 -15.82
C ARG A 33 6.14 -2.12 -15.71
N VAL A 34 6.79 -2.04 -14.57
CA VAL A 34 7.78 -1.00 -14.26
C VAL A 34 9.07 -1.63 -13.76
N THR A 35 10.20 -1.00 -14.08
CA THR A 35 11.47 -1.25 -13.40
C THR A 35 11.74 -0.07 -12.48
N CYS A 36 11.72 -0.31 -11.18
CA CYS A 36 11.96 0.74 -10.18
C CYS A 36 12.64 0.17 -8.94
N ASP A 37 13.15 1.04 -8.08
CA ASP A 37 13.52 0.62 -6.74
C ASP A 37 12.26 0.25 -5.95
N ALA A 38 12.33 -0.89 -5.28
CA ALA A 38 11.24 -1.44 -4.49
C ALA A 38 11.65 -1.54 -3.03
N VAL A 39 10.66 -1.71 -2.15
CA VAL A 39 10.87 -2.03 -0.74
C VAL A 39 10.30 -3.40 -0.47
N GLN A 40 11.10 -4.26 0.14
CA GLN A 40 10.61 -5.46 0.81
C GLN A 40 10.29 -5.13 2.26
N ILE A 41 9.08 -5.47 2.69
CA ILE A 41 8.60 -5.37 4.06
C ILE A 41 8.34 -6.79 4.55
N LYS A 42 9.11 -7.25 5.54
CA LYS A 42 8.94 -8.60 6.10
C LYS A 42 7.64 -8.73 6.87
N ALA A 43 7.06 -9.92 6.88
CA ALA A 43 5.89 -10.26 7.67
C ALA A 43 6.06 -9.83 9.14
N GLY A 44 5.03 -9.21 9.71
CA GLY A 44 4.98 -8.79 11.12
C GLY A 44 5.84 -7.58 11.51
N SER A 45 6.60 -6.97 10.60
CA SER A 45 7.56 -5.91 10.91
C SER A 45 6.96 -4.54 11.23
N LEU A 46 5.72 -4.27 10.79
CA LEU A 46 5.02 -3.00 10.99
C LEU A 46 4.02 -3.05 12.17
N GLY A 47 4.27 -3.93 13.13
CA GLY A 47 3.44 -4.11 14.32
C GLY A 47 2.14 -4.87 14.05
N HIS A 48 1.48 -5.34 15.11
CA HIS A 48 0.22 -6.09 15.06
C HIS A 48 0.20 -7.27 14.04
N LYS A 49 1.35 -7.92 13.82
CA LYS A 49 1.54 -8.99 12.83
C LYS A 49 1.25 -8.55 11.38
N ARG A 50 1.56 -7.29 11.04
CA ARG A 50 1.44 -6.74 9.68
C ARG A 50 2.80 -6.49 9.05
N PRO A 51 2.96 -6.72 7.74
CA PRO A 51 2.04 -7.47 6.87
C PRO A 51 1.92 -8.94 7.29
N SER A 52 0.89 -9.65 6.81
CA SER A 52 0.66 -11.08 7.10
C SER A 52 1.70 -12.00 6.46
N GLU A 53 2.30 -11.54 5.37
CA GLU A 53 3.35 -12.18 4.58
C GLU A 53 4.38 -11.13 4.15
N ASP A 54 5.50 -11.55 3.57
CA ASP A 54 6.46 -10.60 3.01
C ASP A 54 5.83 -9.88 1.80
N VAL A 55 5.88 -8.55 1.79
CA VAL A 55 5.33 -7.73 0.70
C VAL A 55 6.46 -6.99 0.00
N VAL A 56 6.39 -6.93 -1.33
CA VAL A 56 7.25 -6.08 -2.15
C VAL A 56 6.39 -5.05 -2.88
N LEU A 57 6.76 -3.78 -2.76
CA LEU A 57 6.05 -2.66 -3.39
C LEU A 57 7.03 -1.58 -3.87
N PRO A 58 6.66 -0.74 -4.85
CA PRO A 58 7.49 0.40 -5.24
C PRO A 58 7.84 1.31 -4.06
N CYS A 59 9.08 1.81 -4.00
CA CYS A 59 9.58 2.64 -2.89
C CYS A 59 8.68 3.83 -2.53
N GLY A 60 8.11 4.49 -3.54
CA GLY A 60 7.26 5.68 -3.37
C GLY A 60 5.83 5.39 -2.91
N THR A 61 5.44 4.13 -2.77
CA THR A 61 4.09 3.77 -2.31
C THR A 61 3.88 4.28 -0.89
N LYS A 62 2.83 5.06 -0.68
CA LYS A 62 2.52 5.61 0.64
C LYS A 62 1.66 4.63 1.43
N LEU A 63 2.12 4.31 2.63
CA LEU A 63 1.42 3.47 3.59
C LEU A 63 0.90 4.33 4.74
N LEU A 64 -0.30 4.04 5.21
CA LEU A 64 -0.81 4.65 6.42
C LEU A 64 -0.22 3.95 7.64
N ILE A 65 0.67 4.67 8.33
CA ILE A 65 1.33 4.20 9.54
C ILE A 65 0.67 4.85 10.74
N ARG A 66 0.34 4.05 11.75
CA ARG A 66 -0.49 4.45 12.91
C ARG A 66 0.11 3.99 14.24
N ASP A 67 1.41 3.69 14.24
CA ASP A 67 2.16 3.28 15.41
C ASP A 67 3.18 4.38 15.81
N TRP A 68 4.10 4.03 16.70
CA TRP A 68 5.15 4.92 17.18
C TRP A 68 6.00 5.52 16.04
N ARG A 69 6.13 4.87 14.88
CA ARG A 69 6.92 5.39 13.76
C ARG A 69 6.30 6.65 13.17
N ALA A 70 4.97 6.76 13.12
CA ALA A 70 4.31 7.99 12.67
C ALA A 70 4.64 9.18 13.58
N ASN A 71 4.73 8.94 14.89
CA ASN A 71 5.12 9.98 15.84
C ASN A 71 6.61 10.30 15.74
N ALA A 72 7.47 9.29 15.60
CA ALA A 72 8.91 9.48 15.46
C ALA A 72 9.29 10.25 14.19
N ILE A 73 8.59 10.01 13.07
CA ILE A 73 8.91 10.62 11.77
C ILE A 73 8.19 11.96 11.58
N PHE A 74 6.92 12.07 11.97
CA PHE A 74 6.07 13.24 11.68
C PHE A 74 5.46 13.93 12.90
N GLY A 75 5.69 13.43 14.11
CA GLY A 75 5.10 13.99 15.34
C GLY A 75 3.59 13.78 15.48
N THR A 76 2.97 12.94 14.64
CA THR A 76 1.52 12.69 14.65
C THR A 76 1.18 11.28 15.11
N LYS A 77 -0.10 11.03 15.44
CA LYS A 77 -0.58 9.66 15.80
C LYS A 77 -0.69 8.74 14.59
N GLN A 78 -0.79 9.30 13.39
CA GLN A 78 -0.81 8.57 12.13
C GLN A 78 -0.32 9.46 10.99
N ALA A 79 0.34 8.88 9.99
CA ALA A 79 0.85 9.58 8.82
C ALA A 79 0.87 8.67 7.59
N LEU A 80 0.76 9.28 6.41
CA LEU A 80 1.10 8.61 5.15
C LEU A 80 2.61 8.71 4.94
N ILE A 81 3.29 7.58 4.97
CA ILE A 81 4.76 7.50 4.89
C ILE A 81 5.12 6.70 3.65
N ALA A 82 6.09 7.18 2.85
CA ALA A 82 6.58 6.39 1.72
C ALA A 82 7.28 5.13 2.26
N ALA A 83 7.09 3.99 1.59
CA ALA A 83 7.62 2.71 2.05
C ALA A 83 9.14 2.73 2.28
N GLN A 84 9.87 3.47 1.45
CA GLN A 84 11.32 3.64 1.60
C GLN A 84 11.73 4.34 2.90
N ASP A 85 10.90 5.23 3.45
CA ASP A 85 11.21 5.99 4.67
C ASP A 85 10.99 5.14 5.93
N LEU A 86 10.47 3.91 5.77
CA LEU A 86 10.32 2.92 6.84
C LEU A 86 11.53 1.97 6.94
N GLN A 87 12.56 2.14 6.09
CA GLN A 87 13.72 1.26 6.08
C GLN A 87 14.44 1.24 7.44
N ASP A 88 14.76 0.04 7.90
CA ASP A 88 15.56 -0.21 9.10
C ASP A 88 16.79 -1.08 8.82
N GLY A 89 16.95 -1.55 7.58
CA GLY A 89 18.07 -2.39 7.15
C GLY A 89 17.94 -3.87 7.54
N GLU A 90 16.91 -4.25 8.30
CA GLU A 90 16.70 -5.62 8.79
C GLU A 90 15.37 -6.22 8.31
N TYR A 91 14.26 -5.53 8.56
CA TYR A 91 12.91 -5.97 8.25
C TYR A 91 12.30 -5.20 7.07
N VAL A 92 12.74 -3.97 6.86
CA VAL A 92 12.35 -3.12 5.74
C VAL A 92 13.60 -2.77 4.95
N LYS A 93 13.67 -3.24 3.70
CA LYS A 93 14.88 -3.14 2.86
C LYS A 93 14.55 -2.65 1.45
N ILE A 94 15.43 -1.80 0.92
CA ILE A 94 15.39 -1.40 -0.48
C ILE A 94 15.93 -2.53 -1.36
N LEU A 95 15.18 -2.85 -2.41
CA LEU A 95 15.53 -3.75 -3.50
C LEU A 95 15.70 -2.91 -4.77
N PRO A 96 16.95 -2.68 -5.24
CA PRO A 96 17.18 -1.83 -6.40
C PRO A 96 16.68 -2.49 -7.69
N GLN A 97 16.21 -1.66 -8.63
CA GLN A 97 15.94 -2.04 -10.03
C GLN A 97 15.10 -3.31 -10.21
N ARG A 98 13.99 -3.41 -9.48
CA ARG A 98 13.04 -4.54 -9.59
C ARG A 98 12.04 -4.30 -10.70
N GLU A 99 11.88 -5.29 -11.55
CA GLU A 99 10.77 -5.37 -12.49
C GLU A 99 9.52 -5.87 -11.76
N MET A 100 8.42 -5.14 -11.88
CA MET A 100 7.18 -5.39 -11.12
C MET A 100 5.95 -5.08 -11.96
N ASP A 101 4.91 -5.88 -11.77
CA ASP A 101 3.55 -5.55 -12.22
C ASP A 101 2.83 -4.78 -11.11
N VAL A 102 2.51 -3.52 -11.40
CA VAL A 102 1.86 -2.60 -10.47
C VAL A 102 0.43 -2.33 -10.94
N VAL A 103 -0.51 -2.48 -10.01
CA VAL A 103 -1.92 -2.15 -10.21
C VAL A 103 -2.23 -0.89 -9.40
N GLU A 104 -2.68 0.15 -10.09
CA GLU A 104 -3.14 1.41 -9.50
C GLU A 104 -4.66 1.48 -9.57
N PHE A 105 -5.29 1.71 -8.41
CA PHE A 105 -6.73 1.90 -8.28
C PHE A 105 -7.08 3.39 -8.31
N ILE A 106 -8.05 3.73 -9.17
CA ILE A 106 -8.49 5.10 -9.40
C ILE A 106 -9.88 5.25 -8.80
N PHE A 107 -10.02 6.22 -7.91
CA PHE A 107 -11.26 6.58 -7.23
C PHE A 107 -11.63 8.04 -7.56
N ASP A 108 -12.80 8.49 -7.11
CA ASP A 108 -13.23 9.88 -7.25
C ASP A 108 -12.40 10.86 -6.39
N LYS A 109 -11.78 10.35 -5.32
CA LYS A 109 -10.86 11.07 -4.44
C LYS A 109 -9.83 10.13 -3.83
N PRO A 110 -8.76 10.63 -3.19
CA PRO A 110 -7.79 9.78 -2.53
C PRO A 110 -8.40 8.93 -1.41
N HIS A 111 -8.04 7.65 -1.38
CA HIS A 111 -8.49 6.68 -0.38
C HIS A 111 -7.34 5.86 0.19
N VAL A 112 -7.57 5.22 1.33
CA VAL A 112 -6.66 4.20 1.88
C VAL A 112 -7.35 2.85 1.80
N ILE A 113 -6.75 1.89 1.07
CA ILE A 113 -7.27 0.53 0.91
C ILE A 113 -6.53 -0.45 1.82
N TYR A 114 -7.08 -1.65 1.98
CA TYR A 114 -6.39 -2.78 2.59
C TYR A 114 -5.80 -3.68 1.49
N ALA A 115 -4.49 -3.96 1.56
CA ALA A 115 -3.81 -4.83 0.61
C ALA A 115 -2.63 -5.54 1.29
N GLY A 116 -2.57 -6.88 1.22
CA GLY A 116 -1.47 -7.67 1.80
C GLY A 116 -1.26 -7.42 3.31
N GLY A 117 -2.34 -7.15 4.05
CA GLY A 117 -2.28 -6.77 5.47
C GLY A 117 -1.79 -5.33 5.74
N LEU A 118 -1.58 -4.52 4.71
CA LEU A 118 -1.16 -3.12 4.79
C LEU A 118 -2.32 -2.16 4.50
N GLU A 119 -2.19 -0.93 4.98
CA GLU A 119 -3.08 0.18 4.66
C GLU A 119 -2.40 1.07 3.61
N VAL A 120 -2.78 0.90 2.34
CA VAL A 120 -2.10 1.49 1.18
C VAL A 120 -2.88 2.69 0.66
N SER A 121 -2.20 3.81 0.43
CA SER A 121 -2.82 5.01 -0.12
C SER A 121 -2.94 4.93 -1.65
N CYS A 122 -4.14 5.18 -2.16
CA CYS A 122 -4.44 5.40 -3.56
C CYS A 122 -4.66 6.90 -3.76
N GLN A 123 -3.62 7.61 -4.26
CA GLN A 123 -3.64 9.06 -4.40
C GLN A 123 -3.99 9.55 -5.82
N THR A 124 -4.44 8.68 -6.72
CA THR A 124 -4.62 9.04 -8.13
C THR A 124 -6.02 9.60 -8.37
N PRO A 125 -6.22 10.93 -8.45
CA PRO A 125 -7.36 11.48 -9.17
C PRO A 125 -7.15 11.22 -10.68
N LEU A 126 -8.27 11.14 -11.40
CA LEU A 126 -8.33 11.04 -12.87
C LEU A 126 -7.45 12.10 -13.57
#